data_AF-A0A654AU58-F1
#
_entry.id   AF-A0A654AU58-F1
#
_cell.length_a   1.000
_cell.length_b   1.000
_cell.length_c   1.000
_cell.angle_alpha   90.00
_cell.angle_beta   90.00
_cell.angle_gamma   90.00
#
_symmetry.space_group_name_H-M   'P 1'
#
loop_
_entity.id
_entity.type
_entity.pdbx_description
1 polymer ?
#
loop_
_entity_poly.entity_id
_entity_poly.type
_entity_poly.pdbx_seq_one_letter_code
_entity_poly.pdbx_strand_id
1 'polypeptide(L)' 'MKIFVVKSVIEGENECVLMGAYPTLTEANKRVEELTKKYKQDKETRYTTEQTELTNF' A
#
# COMPACT_ATOMS: atom_id res chain seq x y z
N MET A 1 -12.65 -2.59 -13.46
CA MET A 1 -11.28 -2.13 -13.82
C MET A 1 -10.32 -2.56 -12.72
N LYS A 2 -9.18 -3.17 -13.05
CA LYS A 2 -8.19 -3.61 -12.04
C LYS A 2 -7.41 -2.41 -11.54
N ILE A 3 -7.23 -2.29 -10.23
CA ILE A 3 -6.42 -1.27 -9.58
C ILE A 3 -5.49 -1.91 -8.53
N PHE A 4 -4.45 -1.20 -8.17
CA PHE A 4 -3.46 -1.63 -7.18
C PHE A 4 -3.49 -0.66 -6.02
N VAL A 5 -3.88 -1.14 -4.84
CA VAL A 5 -3.94 -0.33 -3.64
C VAL A 5 -2.68 -0.53 -2.82
N VAL A 6 -2.12 0.58 -2.32
CA VAL A 6 -1.02 0.54 -1.36
C VAL A 6 -1.62 0.73 0.02
N LYS A 7 -1.27 -0.15 0.95
CA LYS A 7 -1.70 -0.10 2.35
C LYS A 7 -0.51 -0.15 3.29
N SER A 8 -0.63 0.52 4.44
CA SER A 8 0.27 0.32 5.58
C SER A 8 -0.35 -0.64 6.58
N VAL A 9 0.44 -1.58 7.05
CA VAL A 9 0.09 -2.56 8.07
C VAL A 9 1.02 -2.33 9.26
N ILE A 10 0.46 -2.08 10.43
CA ILE A 10 1.23 -1.82 11.65
C ILE A 10 1.29 -3.13 12.46
N GLU A 11 2.49 -3.53 12.86
CA GLU A 11 2.71 -4.77 13.60
C GLU A 11 2.00 -4.72 14.96
N GLY A 12 1.09 -5.67 15.21
CA GLY A 12 0.24 -5.69 16.40
C GLY A 12 -1.14 -5.08 16.22
N GLU A 13 -1.41 -4.41 15.09
CA GLU A 13 -2.74 -3.92 14.74
C GLU A 13 -3.42 -4.83 13.71
N ASN A 14 -4.73 -5.04 13.88
CA ASN A 14 -5.55 -5.78 12.90
C ASN A 14 -6.05 -4.88 11.77
N GLU A 15 -5.79 -3.58 11.83
CA GLU A 15 -6.24 -2.60 10.86
C GLU A 15 -5.14 -2.27 9.85
N CYS A 16 -5.56 -1.92 8.63
CA CYS A 16 -4.65 -1.45 7.60
C CYS A 16 -5.14 -0.08 7.09
N VAL A 17 -4.20 0.83 6.84
CA VAL A 17 -4.53 2.17 6.35
C VAL A 17 -4.30 2.21 4.85
N LEU A 18 -5.31 2.64 4.10
CA LEU A 18 -5.22 2.84 2.66
C LEU A 18 -4.36 4.08 2.36
N MET A 19 -3.22 3.88 1.71
CA MET A 19 -2.27 4.94 1.36
C MET A 19 -2.49 5.49 -0.05
N GLY A 20 -3.19 4.77 -0.91
CA GLY A 20 -3.57 5.22 -2.25
C GLY A 20 -3.94 4.07 -3.19
N ALA A 21 -4.56 4.41 -4.32
CA ALA A 21 -4.89 3.49 -5.40
C ALA A 21 -4.19 3.92 -6.69
N TYR A 22 -3.64 2.96 -7.42
CA TYR A 22 -2.82 3.18 -8.61
C TYR A 22 -3.33 2.30 -9.76
N PRO A 23 -3.28 2.79 -11.00
CA PRO A 23 -3.75 2.03 -12.16
C PRO A 23 -2.79 0.89 -12.55
N THR A 24 -1.51 0.97 -12.16
CA THR A 24 -0.51 -0.05 -12.49
C THR A 24 0.23 -0.57 -11.25
N LEU A 25 0.68 -1.82 -11.32
CA LEU A 25 1.51 -2.45 -10.28
C LEU A 25 2.83 -1.70 -10.10
N THR A 26 3.42 -1.22 -11.19
CA THR A 26 4.70 -0.51 -11.17
C THR A 26 4.62 0.78 -10.36
N GLU A 27 3.56 1.57 -10.53
CA GLU A 27 3.37 2.81 -9.77
C GLU A 27 3.10 2.53 -8.28
N ALA A 28 2.27 1.53 -7.97
CA ALA A 28 2.03 1.11 -6.60
C ALA A 28 3.32 0.65 -5.90
N ASN A 29 4.14 -0.17 -6.57
CA ASN A 29 5.40 -0.65 -6.00
C ASN A 29 6.43 0.47 -5.84
N LYS A 30 6.52 1.40 -6.80
CA LYS A 30 7.35 2.60 -6.64
C LYS A 30 6.94 3.37 -5.39
N ARG A 31 5.63 3.50 -5.13
CA ARG A 31 5.14 4.14 -3.91
C ARG A 31 5.54 3.38 -2.65
N VAL A 32 5.42 2.06 -2.63
CA VAL A 32 5.87 1.22 -1.51
C VAL A 32 7.35 1.44 -1.21
N GLU A 33 8.21 1.50 -2.23
CA GLU A 33 9.64 1.77 -2.06
C GLU A 33 9.90 3.17 -1.50
N GLU A 34 9.20 4.19 -1.99
CA GLU A 34 9.31 5.57 -1.48
C GLU A 34 8.91 5.64 -0.01
N LEU A 35 7.78 5.02 0.37
CA LEU A 35 7.29 4.99 1.74
C LEU A 35 8.27 4.24 2.65
N THR A 36 8.75 3.08 2.21
CA THR A 36 9.73 2.27 2.96
C THR A 36 11.05 3.03 3.16
N LYS A 37 11.51 3.79 2.16
CA LYS A 37 12.71 4.63 2.29
C LYS A 37 12.47 5.83 3.21
N LYS A 38 11.33 6.51 3.06
CA LYS A 38 10.96 7.69 3.84
C LYS A 38 10.80 7.36 5.33
N TYR A 39 10.22 6.20 5.64
CA TYR A 39 9.94 5.74 7.00
C TYR A 39 10.85 4.58 7.43
N LYS A 40 12.10 4.52 6.92
CA LYS A 40 13.03 3.42 7.21
C LYS A 40 13.32 3.21 8.71
N GLN A 41 13.12 4.24 9.53
CA GLN A 41 13.29 4.18 10.99
C GLN A 41 12.11 3.52 11.70
N ASP A 42 10.93 3.52 11.07
CA ASP A 42 9.75 2.82 11.54
C ASP A 42 9.89 1.34 11.19
N LYS A 43 10.04 0.50 12.21
CA LYS A 43 10.19 -0.95 12.08
C LYS A 43 8.86 -1.69 12.23
N GLU A 44 7.84 -1.00 12.70
CA GLU A 44 6.54 -1.57 13.05
C GLU A 44 5.60 -1.49 11.84
N THR A 45 5.76 -0.47 10.99
CA THR A 45 4.93 -0.28 9.80
C THR A 45 5.52 -0.95 8.56
N ARG A 46 4.74 -1.85 7.94
CA ARG A 46 5.04 -2.45 6.64
C ARG A 46 4.10 -1.91 5.56
N TYR A 47 4.66 -1.49 4.43
CA TYR A 47 3.90 -1.02 3.28
C TYR A 47 3.77 -2.15 2.25
N THR A 48 2.55 -2.40 1.77
CA THR A 48 2.26 -3.50 0.84
C THR A 48 1.35 -3.05 -0.29
N THR A 49 1.48 -3.71 -1.44
CA THR A 49 0.59 -3.53 -2.59
C THR A 49 -0.39 -4.70 -2.67
N GLU A 50 -1.66 -4.42 -2.92
CA GLU A 50 -2.71 -5.41 -3.15
C GLU A 50 -3.46 -5.09 -4.45
N GLN A 51 -3.77 -6.11 -5.25
CA GLN A 51 -4.59 -5.94 -6.45
C GLN A 51 -6.06 -6.07 -6.06
N THR A 52 -6.88 -5.09 -6.42
CA THR A 52 -8.33 -5.12 -6.21
C THR A 52 -9.07 -4.69 -7.48
N GLU A 53 -10.36 -4.96 -7.50
CA GLU A 53 -11.24 -4.59 -8.61
C GLU A 53 -12.15 -3.44 -8.15
N LEU A 54 -12.21 -2.37 -8.95
CA LEU A 54 -13.33 -1.43 -8.88
C LEU A 54 -14.58 -2.19 -9.37
N THR A 55 -15.25 -2.87 -8.45
CA THR A 55 -16.64 -3.28 -8.63
C THR A 55 -17.50 -2.08 -8.28
N ASN A 56 -18.47 -1.77 -9.15
CA ASN A 56 -19.28 -0.56 -9.08
C ASN A 56 -19.86 -0.37 -7.67
N PHE A 57 -19.47 0.73 -7.03
CA PHE A 57 -20.15 1.27 -5.86
C PHE A 57 -21.57 1.73 -6.22
#